data_AF-A0A1Y3TRG8-F1
#
_entry.id   AF-A0A1Y3TRG8-F1
#
_cell.length_a   1.000
_cell.length_b   1.000
_cell.length_c   1.000
_cell.angle_alpha   90.00
_cell.angle_beta   90.00
_cell.angle_gamma   90.00
#
_symmetry.space_group_name_H-M   'P 1'
#
loop_
_entity.id
_entity.type
_entity.pdbx_description
1 polymer ?
#
loop_
_entity_poly.entity_id
_entity_poly.type
_entity_poly.pdbx_seq_one_letter_code
_entity_poly.pdbx_strand_id
1 'polypeptide(L)'
;MSLPQRDGVHDRYYLIHKPDTSPEVLAEADLCIQDILNGTARENHAGFPSVVQNHKGTPFLPSQLLERYLSNLPLKGFPYEEAVAFCDSLRRLAGWKEIDYTLEHYIKKQVQERYFEAGEKEDYFSPYPPCTVRPELRPEEADDGLLHFACYVAVCHTVYGASYDSITTEHILGLVSQLRPAMVKELKIHGSGKLPPSIQKRKTKHLTASANDAFATIRITARDCGEGACEEALTYLIEILEQPEFPRSYSIEFRGPEKIYLPIPGLPRKGINQLFACAVRYPRLHVRMENYAGLAMREDEWYQNLADQACAMPGTFAVFALGLEGPKWWRLVCDYLDCCDDEHSSLQEKFIHAFFKKYGFTAQSLPVLVHGVQSMQNLKPAKEFRTLIANEESLDALLEIKAHLEDYLPEEGAHDLRARDYLWQEVLWTIWGQASENGGGKVIKSAPKELKEKYQQVFA
;
A
#
# COMPACT_ATOMS: atom_id res chain seq x y z
N MET A 1 21.61 -37.14 21.83
CA MET A 1 21.04 -36.62 23.10
C MET A 1 19.60 -36.20 22.82
N SER A 2 18.66 -36.48 23.72
CA SER A 2 17.27 -36.04 23.54
C SER A 2 17.15 -34.57 23.95
N LEU A 3 16.61 -33.72 23.08
CA LEU A 3 16.24 -32.36 23.45
C LEU A 3 15.13 -32.41 24.54
N PRO A 4 15.02 -31.36 25.38
CA PRO A 4 13.91 -31.25 26.32
C PRO A 4 12.57 -31.09 25.58
N GLN A 5 11.46 -31.18 26.31
CA GLN A 5 10.15 -30.83 25.77
C GLN A 5 10.15 -29.35 25.35
N ARG A 6 9.46 -29.06 24.25
CA ARG A 6 9.26 -27.69 23.77
C ARG A 6 8.41 -26.93 24.77
N ASP A 7 8.73 -25.66 24.96
CA ASP A 7 8.15 -24.80 25.99
C ASP A 7 7.50 -23.53 25.41
N GLY A 8 7.46 -23.42 24.07
CA GLY A 8 6.68 -22.43 23.34
C GLY A 8 5.18 -22.78 23.29
N VAL A 9 4.39 -21.83 22.79
CA VAL A 9 2.93 -21.98 22.67
C VAL A 9 2.56 -23.27 21.92
N HIS A 10 1.67 -24.08 22.52
CA HIS A 10 1.24 -25.38 22.00
C HIS A 10 2.38 -26.34 21.65
N ASP A 11 3.51 -26.29 22.37
CA ASP A 11 4.71 -27.10 22.13
C ASP A 11 5.27 -26.95 20.69
N ARG A 12 5.06 -25.78 20.06
CA ARG A 12 5.44 -25.56 18.65
C ARG A 12 6.93 -25.25 18.45
N TYR A 13 7.58 -24.64 19.43
CA TYR A 13 8.97 -24.16 19.33
C TYR A 13 9.65 -24.12 20.70
N TYR A 14 10.96 -23.91 20.69
CA TYR A 14 11.76 -23.71 21.90
C TYR A 14 11.97 -22.23 22.22
N LEU A 15 11.78 -21.83 23.48
CA LEU A 15 12.14 -20.51 23.96
C LEU A 15 13.63 -20.46 24.32
N ILE A 16 14.36 -19.56 23.66
CA ILE A 16 15.82 -19.41 23.79
C ILE A 16 16.27 -18.14 24.51
N HIS A 17 15.33 -17.36 25.06
CA HIS A 17 15.62 -16.14 25.81
C HIS A 17 15.66 -16.38 27.33
N LYS A 18 15.33 -17.58 27.81
CA LYS A 18 15.30 -17.88 29.24
C LYS A 18 16.73 -18.11 29.75
N PRO A 19 17.09 -17.59 30.94
CA PRO A 19 18.44 -17.79 31.50
C PRO A 19 18.81 -19.26 31.72
N ASP A 20 17.81 -20.13 31.90
CA ASP A 20 17.94 -21.56 32.16
C ASP A 20 17.72 -22.45 30.92
N THR A 21 17.64 -21.87 29.71
CA THR A 21 17.55 -22.65 28.47
C THR A 21 18.75 -23.60 28.34
N SER A 22 18.48 -24.88 28.02
CA SER A 22 19.51 -25.91 27.89
C SER A 22 20.56 -25.55 26.82
N PRO A 23 21.87 -25.79 27.08
CA PRO A 23 22.93 -25.55 26.10
C PRO A 23 22.72 -26.29 24.77
N GLU A 24 22.12 -27.49 24.80
CA GLU A 24 21.80 -28.27 23.61
C GLU A 24 20.74 -27.57 22.74
N VAL A 25 19.73 -26.94 23.35
CA VAL A 25 18.72 -26.16 22.64
C VAL A 25 19.34 -24.91 22.02
N LEU A 26 20.24 -24.23 22.74
CA LEU A 26 20.95 -23.07 22.22
C LEU A 26 21.87 -23.43 21.04
N ALA A 27 22.54 -24.59 21.10
CA ALA A 27 23.36 -25.09 20.00
C ALA A 27 22.52 -25.41 18.75
N GLU A 28 21.29 -25.93 18.93
CA GLU A 28 20.35 -26.14 17.83
C GLU A 28 19.81 -24.82 17.24
N ALA A 29 19.69 -23.77 18.06
CA ALA A 29 19.36 -22.42 17.58
C ALA A 29 20.51 -21.80 16.78
N ASP A 30 21.75 -21.95 17.24
CA ASP A 30 22.95 -21.52 16.50
C ASP A 30 23.06 -22.27 15.17
N LEU A 31 22.75 -23.57 15.18
CA LEU A 31 22.66 -24.37 13.95
C LEU A 31 21.57 -23.85 13.01
N CYS A 32 20.41 -23.47 13.55
CA CYS A 32 19.33 -22.89 12.77
C CYS A 32 19.76 -21.57 12.09
N ILE A 33 20.48 -20.70 12.81
CA ILE A 33 21.06 -19.47 12.26
C ILE A 33 22.00 -19.79 11.08
N GLN A 34 22.86 -20.80 11.22
CA GLN A 34 23.73 -21.24 10.12
C GLN A 34 22.93 -21.81 8.94
N ASP A 35 21.87 -22.57 9.21
CA ASP A 35 21.00 -23.12 8.17
C ASP A 35 20.23 -22.03 7.42
N ILE A 36 19.86 -20.93 8.08
CA ILE A 36 19.26 -19.76 7.42
C ILE A 36 20.27 -19.13 6.45
N LEU A 37 21.51 -18.93 6.89
CA LEU A 37 22.58 -18.38 6.05
C LEU A 37 22.91 -19.30 4.86
N ASN A 38 22.85 -20.62 5.07
CA ASN A 38 23.11 -21.63 4.04
C ASN A 38 21.90 -21.91 3.14
N GLY A 39 20.73 -21.35 3.43
CA GLY A 39 19.48 -21.61 2.68
C GLY A 39 18.93 -23.02 2.86
N THR A 40 19.29 -23.71 3.95
CA THR A 40 18.84 -25.08 4.27
C THR A 40 17.72 -25.11 5.32
N ALA A 41 17.48 -24.00 6.02
CA ALA A 41 16.37 -23.84 6.95
C ALA A 41 15.01 -23.85 6.23
N ARG A 42 13.94 -24.20 6.95
CA ARG A 42 12.58 -24.29 6.41
C ARG A 42 11.59 -23.55 7.28
N GLU A 43 10.66 -22.85 6.66
CA GLU A 43 9.52 -22.24 7.34
C GLU A 43 8.39 -23.25 7.61
N ASN A 44 7.59 -22.99 8.64
CA ASN A 44 6.37 -23.74 8.93
C ASN A 44 5.22 -22.80 9.35
N HIS A 45 4.28 -22.64 8.44
CA HIS A 45 3.05 -21.83 8.58
C HIS A 45 1.80 -22.66 8.94
N ALA A 46 1.95 -23.92 9.34
CA ALA A 46 0.80 -24.79 9.65
C ALA A 46 0.02 -24.37 10.93
N GLY A 47 0.38 -23.25 11.55
CA GLY A 47 -0.34 -22.65 12.66
C GLY A 47 0.46 -21.51 13.28
N PHE A 48 -0.18 -20.78 14.19
CA PHE A 48 0.40 -19.61 14.83
C PHE A 48 1.11 -19.95 16.16
N PRO A 49 2.26 -19.33 16.48
CA PRO A 49 3.05 -18.45 15.61
C PRO A 49 3.81 -19.23 14.52
N SER A 50 4.21 -18.53 13.45
CA SER A 50 5.09 -19.03 12.41
C SER A 50 6.45 -19.41 13.01
N VAL A 51 7.04 -20.51 12.55
CA VAL A 51 8.34 -20.98 13.07
C VAL A 51 9.31 -21.31 11.94
N VAL A 52 10.60 -21.17 12.23
CA VAL A 52 11.70 -21.60 11.36
C VAL A 52 12.35 -22.85 11.96
N GLN A 53 12.56 -23.84 11.12
CA GLN A 53 13.17 -25.12 11.45
C GLN A 53 14.55 -25.22 10.84
N ASN A 54 15.51 -25.70 11.64
CA ASN A 54 16.80 -26.12 11.14
C ASN A 54 16.65 -27.42 10.29
N HIS A 55 17.73 -27.87 9.65
CA HIS A 55 17.68 -29.05 8.79
C HIS A 55 17.33 -30.36 9.51
N LYS A 56 17.41 -30.39 10.86
CA LYS A 56 16.98 -31.51 11.70
C LYS A 56 15.49 -31.45 12.08
N GLY A 57 14.80 -30.37 11.73
CA GLY A 57 13.40 -30.13 12.07
C GLY A 57 13.20 -29.49 13.45
N THR A 58 14.24 -28.94 14.08
CA THR A 58 14.14 -28.25 15.38
C THR A 58 13.58 -26.84 15.18
N PRO A 59 12.39 -26.50 15.74
CA PRO A 59 11.70 -25.24 15.48
C PRO A 59 12.02 -24.11 16.49
N PHE A 60 12.15 -22.89 15.97
CA PHE A 60 12.38 -21.66 16.72
C PHE A 60 11.56 -20.49 16.16
N LEU A 61 11.30 -19.46 16.97
CA LEU A 61 10.74 -18.22 16.48
C LEU A 61 11.78 -17.42 15.67
N PRO A 62 11.40 -16.84 14.52
CA PRO A 62 12.27 -15.96 13.73
C PRO A 62 12.88 -14.82 14.55
N SER A 63 12.06 -14.12 15.34
CA SER A 63 12.47 -13.01 16.19
C SER A 63 13.55 -13.39 17.22
N GLN A 64 13.46 -14.60 17.78
CA GLN A 64 14.45 -15.09 18.76
C GLN A 64 15.79 -15.44 18.09
N LEU A 65 15.75 -16.05 16.90
CA LEU A 65 16.96 -16.33 16.12
C LEU A 65 17.66 -15.03 15.73
N LEU A 66 16.89 -14.00 15.36
CA LEU A 66 17.41 -12.68 15.05
C LEU A 66 18.06 -12.00 16.26
N GLU A 67 17.38 -11.96 17.41
CA GLU A 67 17.93 -11.36 18.63
C GLU A 67 19.21 -12.09 19.07
N ARG A 68 19.21 -13.42 19.00
CA ARG A 68 20.40 -14.23 19.32
C ARG A 68 21.55 -13.95 18.35
N TYR A 69 21.27 -13.83 17.06
CA TYR A 69 22.30 -13.51 16.08
C TYR A 69 22.91 -12.12 16.31
N LEU A 70 22.06 -11.09 16.44
CA LEU A 70 22.52 -9.71 16.60
C LEU A 70 23.20 -9.43 17.95
N SER A 71 22.81 -10.13 19.01
CA SER A 71 23.44 -9.98 20.34
C SER A 71 24.88 -10.53 20.39
N ASN A 72 25.24 -11.42 19.47
CA ASN A 72 26.60 -11.96 19.34
C ASN A 72 27.52 -11.07 18.48
N LEU A 73 27.01 -10.03 17.82
CA LEU A 73 27.82 -9.14 16.99
C LEU A 73 28.52 -8.05 17.83
N PRO A 74 29.75 -7.65 17.46
CA PRO A 74 30.43 -6.56 18.14
C PRO A 74 29.78 -5.22 17.80
N LEU A 75 29.60 -4.34 18.79
CA LEU A 75 29.04 -3.00 18.59
C LEU A 75 30.06 -1.96 18.10
N LYS A 76 31.35 -2.33 18.06
CA LYS A 76 32.43 -1.54 17.47
C LYS A 76 33.06 -2.34 16.35
N GLY A 77 33.19 -1.73 15.18
CA GLY A 77 33.44 -2.45 13.92
C GLY A 77 32.27 -3.37 13.59
N PHE A 78 31.03 -2.88 13.73
CA PHE A 78 29.83 -3.70 13.54
C PHE A 78 29.79 -4.28 12.11
N PRO A 79 29.68 -5.61 11.94
CA PRO A 79 29.72 -6.28 10.64
C PRO A 79 28.35 -6.17 9.95
N TYR A 80 28.08 -4.98 9.41
CA TYR A 80 26.75 -4.66 8.89
C TYR A 80 26.39 -5.45 7.63
N GLU A 81 27.35 -5.81 6.78
CA GLU A 81 27.09 -6.57 5.55
C GLU A 81 26.59 -7.99 5.86
N GLU A 82 27.23 -8.64 6.83
CA GLU A 82 26.82 -9.94 7.35
C GLU A 82 25.47 -9.86 8.08
N ALA A 83 25.26 -8.77 8.83
CA ALA A 83 23.98 -8.54 9.51
C ALA A 83 22.83 -8.37 8.50
N VAL A 84 23.06 -7.58 7.45
CA VAL A 84 22.12 -7.40 6.33
C VAL A 84 21.83 -8.73 5.64
N ALA A 85 22.86 -9.51 5.29
CA ALA A 85 22.70 -10.79 4.60
C ALA A 85 21.85 -11.78 5.42
N PHE A 86 22.08 -11.84 6.74
CA PHE A 86 21.25 -12.66 7.63
C PHE A 86 19.81 -12.18 7.67
N CYS A 87 19.58 -10.87 7.87
CA CYS A 87 18.24 -10.30 7.94
C CYS A 87 17.46 -10.50 6.64
N ASP A 88 18.11 -10.32 5.48
CA ASP A 88 17.50 -10.55 4.18
C ASP A 88 17.16 -12.02 3.95
N SER A 89 17.98 -12.96 4.45
CA SER A 89 17.71 -14.40 4.38
C SER A 89 16.54 -14.79 5.28
N LEU A 90 16.52 -14.30 6.53
CA LEU A 90 15.45 -14.56 7.48
C LEU A 90 14.13 -13.93 7.04
N ARG A 91 14.14 -12.70 6.51
CA ARG A 91 12.96 -12.02 5.95
C ARG A 91 12.36 -12.80 4.78
N ARG A 92 13.19 -13.30 3.85
CA ARG A 92 12.70 -14.11 2.73
C ARG A 92 12.12 -15.44 3.20
N LEU A 93 12.64 -15.98 4.29
CA LEU A 93 12.21 -17.26 4.86
C LEU A 93 10.98 -17.14 5.77
N ALA A 94 10.82 -16.07 6.53
CA ALA A 94 9.77 -15.98 7.57
C ALA A 94 8.79 -14.82 7.35
N GLY A 95 9.11 -13.89 6.45
CA GLY A 95 8.37 -12.65 6.25
C GLY A 95 8.89 -11.49 7.11
N TRP A 96 8.60 -10.26 6.69
CA TRP A 96 9.03 -9.03 7.37
C TRP A 96 8.36 -8.84 8.74
N LYS A 97 7.06 -9.13 8.84
CA LYS A 97 6.27 -8.98 10.08
C LYS A 97 6.73 -9.87 11.23
N GLU A 98 7.48 -10.93 10.96
CA GLU A 98 8.05 -11.79 12.01
C GLU A 98 9.32 -11.21 12.66
N ILE A 99 9.91 -10.15 12.07
CA ILE A 99 11.22 -9.61 12.49
C ILE A 99 11.27 -8.08 12.63
N ASP A 100 10.31 -7.35 12.08
CA ASP A 100 10.29 -5.87 12.03
C ASP A 100 10.42 -5.24 13.42
N TYR A 101 9.59 -5.68 14.37
CA TYR A 101 9.60 -5.21 15.75
C TYR A 101 10.94 -5.47 16.45
N THR A 102 11.55 -6.64 16.22
CA THR A 102 12.84 -6.98 16.81
C THR A 102 13.95 -6.09 16.26
N LEU A 103 13.93 -5.78 14.96
CA LEU A 103 14.90 -4.87 14.34
C LEU A 103 14.71 -3.43 14.84
N GLU A 104 13.49 -2.92 14.87
CA GLU A 104 13.20 -1.58 15.38
C GLU A 104 13.67 -1.43 16.84
N HIS A 105 13.34 -2.41 17.68
CA HIS A 105 13.76 -2.43 19.07
C HIS A 105 15.28 -2.54 19.23
N TYR A 106 15.96 -3.29 18.36
CA TYR A 106 17.42 -3.35 18.33
C TYR A 106 18.03 -1.97 18.01
N ILE A 107 17.50 -1.26 17.00
CA ILE A 107 17.95 0.11 16.66
C ILE A 107 17.67 1.07 17.81
N LYS A 108 16.50 0.99 18.44
CA LYS A 108 16.20 1.79 19.63
C LYS A 108 17.25 1.59 20.73
N LYS A 109 17.56 0.34 21.09
CA LYS A 109 18.53 0.03 22.15
C LYS A 109 19.96 0.40 21.76
N GLN A 110 20.41 0.06 20.56
CA GLN A 110 21.82 0.16 20.18
C GLN A 110 22.19 1.49 19.52
N VAL A 111 21.23 2.24 19.00
CA VAL A 111 21.47 3.55 18.38
C VAL A 111 20.85 4.65 19.21
N GLN A 112 19.52 4.64 19.41
CA GLN A 112 18.82 5.74 20.08
C GLN A 112 19.27 5.90 21.55
N GLU A 113 19.13 4.87 22.37
CA GLU A 113 19.42 4.94 23.82
C GLU A 113 20.91 5.19 24.12
N ARG A 114 21.80 4.74 23.23
CA ARG A 114 23.26 4.88 23.38
C ARG A 114 23.79 6.24 22.96
N TYR A 115 23.27 6.81 21.88
CA TYR A 115 23.84 8.03 21.28
C TYR A 115 23.00 9.29 21.51
N PHE A 116 21.75 9.14 21.94
CA PHE A 116 20.82 10.25 22.07
C PHE A 116 20.24 10.36 23.48
N GLU A 117 19.82 11.58 23.81
CA GLU A 117 18.90 11.89 24.89
C GLU A 117 17.51 12.04 24.29
N ALA A 118 16.55 11.26 24.77
CA ALA A 118 15.16 11.35 24.35
C ALA A 118 14.45 12.43 25.18
N GLY A 119 13.79 13.37 24.50
CA GLY A 119 12.91 14.34 25.13
C GLY A 119 11.53 13.77 25.46
N GLU A 120 10.63 14.64 25.93
CA GLU A 120 9.22 14.30 26.11
C GLU A 120 8.51 14.26 24.76
N LYS A 121 7.57 13.32 24.60
CA LYS A 121 6.70 13.27 23.42
C LYS A 121 5.82 14.53 23.40
N GLU A 122 5.64 15.11 22.21
CA GLU A 122 4.81 16.30 22.04
C GLU A 122 3.35 16.03 22.43
N ASP A 123 2.85 14.84 22.13
CA ASP A 123 1.53 14.37 22.53
C ASP A 123 1.46 12.83 22.66
N TYR A 124 0.27 12.32 22.99
CA TYR A 124 0.00 10.87 23.10
C TYR A 124 0.09 10.14 21.76
N PHE A 125 -0.15 10.83 20.64
CA PHE A 125 -0.20 10.26 19.29
C PHE A 125 1.17 10.21 18.61
N SER A 126 2.16 10.94 19.13
CA SER A 126 3.53 10.98 18.64
C SER A 126 4.19 9.62 18.84
N PRO A 127 4.53 8.87 17.77
CA PRO A 127 5.05 7.51 17.91
C PRO A 127 6.44 7.51 18.55
N TYR A 128 7.27 8.50 18.22
CA TYR A 128 8.65 8.65 18.71
C TYR A 128 8.84 9.98 19.46
N PRO A 129 9.64 10.01 20.54
CA PRO A 129 10.04 11.27 21.16
C PRO A 129 11.10 12.00 20.31
N PRO A 130 11.21 13.33 20.42
CA PRO A 130 12.34 14.04 19.86
C PRO A 130 13.64 13.52 20.49
N CYS A 131 14.69 13.40 19.68
CA CYS A 131 16.00 12.87 20.10
C CYS A 131 17.11 13.85 19.74
N THR A 132 17.96 14.18 20.72
CA THR A 132 19.16 15.02 20.53
C THR A 132 20.41 14.23 20.85
N VAL A 133 21.47 14.39 20.05
CA VAL A 133 22.76 13.73 20.30
C VAL A 133 23.26 14.08 21.70
N ARG A 134 23.71 13.08 22.46
CA ARG A 134 24.30 13.26 23.80
C ARG A 134 25.48 14.24 23.74
N PRO A 135 25.54 15.29 24.57
CA PRO A 135 26.63 16.27 24.53
C PRO A 135 28.03 15.66 24.72
N GLU A 136 28.12 14.55 25.46
CA GLU A 136 29.39 13.87 25.76
C GLU A 136 29.84 12.89 24.68
N LEU A 137 28.98 12.60 23.68
CA LEU A 137 29.29 11.62 22.64
C LEU A 137 30.39 12.15 21.72
N ARG A 138 31.51 11.44 21.67
CA ARG A 138 32.57 11.76 20.70
C ARG A 138 32.20 11.18 19.33
N PRO A 139 32.48 11.88 18.22
CA PRO A 139 32.13 11.40 16.88
C PRO A 139 32.63 9.98 16.56
N GLU A 140 33.78 9.57 17.10
CA GLU A 140 34.41 8.26 16.90
C GLU A 140 33.77 7.13 17.71
N GLU A 141 32.90 7.45 18.68
CA GLU A 141 32.16 6.47 19.49
C GLU A 141 30.88 5.99 18.80
N ALA A 142 30.39 6.76 17.81
CA ALA A 142 29.32 6.34 16.92
C ALA A 142 29.90 5.40 15.86
N ASP A 143 29.50 4.13 15.91
CA ASP A 143 30.01 3.10 15.01
C ASP A 143 29.37 3.20 13.63
N ASP A 144 30.20 3.39 12.60
CA ASP A 144 29.69 3.56 11.23
C ASP A 144 28.98 2.31 10.73
N GLY A 145 29.45 1.10 11.07
CA GLY A 145 28.79 -0.15 10.68
C GLY A 145 27.38 -0.25 11.26
N LEU A 146 27.22 0.07 12.54
CA LEU A 146 25.92 0.07 13.20
C LEU A 146 24.97 1.12 12.61
N LEU A 147 25.46 2.29 12.22
CA LEU A 147 24.65 3.31 11.55
C LEU A 147 24.26 2.92 10.12
N HIS A 148 25.12 2.22 9.37
CA HIS A 148 24.74 1.61 8.09
C HIS A 148 23.66 0.54 8.27
N PHE A 149 23.75 -0.28 9.32
CA PHE A 149 22.71 -1.24 9.66
C PHE A 149 21.39 -0.56 10.02
N ALA A 150 21.42 0.55 10.75
CA ALA A 150 20.23 1.36 11.03
C ALA A 150 19.58 1.90 9.75
N CYS A 151 20.38 2.41 8.82
CA CYS A 151 19.91 2.79 7.48
C CYS A 151 19.24 1.63 6.75
N TYR A 152 19.82 0.42 6.80
CA TYR A 152 19.20 -0.77 6.22
C TYR A 152 17.84 -1.08 6.85
N VAL A 153 17.74 -1.08 8.18
CA VAL A 153 16.47 -1.33 8.89
C VAL A 153 15.41 -0.30 8.48
N ALA A 154 15.77 0.98 8.41
CA ALA A 154 14.86 2.02 7.93
C ALA A 154 14.37 1.75 6.50
N VAL A 155 15.27 1.41 5.58
CA VAL A 155 14.88 1.06 4.20
C VAL A 155 13.95 -0.14 4.18
N CYS A 156 14.17 -1.15 5.03
CA CYS A 156 13.26 -2.30 5.10
C CYS A 156 11.85 -1.94 5.56
N HIS A 157 11.69 -1.00 6.50
CA HIS A 157 10.38 -0.47 6.86
C HIS A 157 9.69 0.20 5.67
N THR A 158 10.43 0.92 4.83
CA THR A 158 9.86 1.51 3.60
C THR A 158 9.51 0.48 2.54
N VAL A 159 10.36 -0.53 2.32
CA VAL A 159 10.21 -1.48 1.21
C VAL A 159 9.24 -2.62 1.53
N TYR A 160 9.26 -3.11 2.77
CA TYR A 160 8.53 -4.31 3.19
C TYR A 160 7.50 -4.06 4.28
N GLY A 161 7.51 -2.87 4.89
CA GLY A 161 6.55 -2.46 5.89
C GLY A 161 5.21 -2.05 5.30
N ALA A 162 4.28 -1.75 6.20
CA ALA A 162 3.00 -1.12 5.83
C ALA A 162 3.22 0.36 5.47
N SER A 163 2.23 0.97 4.84
CA SER A 163 2.30 2.37 4.42
C SER A 163 2.64 3.37 5.54
N TYR A 164 2.19 3.13 6.77
CA TYR A 164 2.50 3.96 7.94
C TYR A 164 3.91 3.76 8.51
N ASP A 165 4.63 2.71 8.13
CA ASP A 165 6.01 2.44 8.57
C ASP A 165 7.01 3.46 8.02
N SER A 166 6.56 4.38 7.13
CA SER A 166 7.33 5.55 6.73
C SER A 166 7.72 6.43 7.92
N ILE A 167 6.90 6.50 8.98
CA ILE A 167 7.22 7.28 10.18
C ILE A 167 8.42 6.68 10.93
N THR A 168 8.49 5.35 11.03
CA THR A 168 9.63 4.62 11.61
C THR A 168 10.89 4.83 10.77
N THR A 169 10.75 4.78 9.43
CA THR A 169 11.84 5.08 8.50
C THR A 169 12.40 6.48 8.75
N GLU A 170 11.52 7.50 8.79
CA GLU A 170 11.90 8.90 9.01
C GLU A 170 12.58 9.10 10.36
N HIS A 171 12.09 8.47 11.42
CA HIS A 171 12.71 8.51 12.74
C HIS A 171 14.14 7.95 12.72
N ILE A 172 14.33 6.73 12.23
CA ILE A 172 15.65 6.08 12.20
C ILE A 172 16.63 6.87 11.34
N LEU A 173 16.22 7.30 10.14
CA LEU A 173 17.08 8.12 9.28
C LEU A 173 17.34 9.51 9.89
N GLY A 174 16.40 10.05 10.66
CA GLY A 174 16.58 11.26 11.46
C GLY A 174 17.70 11.12 12.49
N LEU A 175 17.74 10.00 13.22
CA LEU A 175 18.84 9.68 14.14
C LEU A 175 20.16 9.61 13.39
N VAL A 176 20.24 8.81 12.31
CA VAL A 176 21.48 8.66 11.54
C VAL A 176 21.93 10.01 10.95
N SER A 177 21.00 10.84 10.47
CA SER A 177 21.33 12.14 9.89
C SER A 177 21.97 13.11 10.88
N GLN A 178 21.69 13.00 12.18
CA GLN A 178 22.33 13.84 13.21
C GLN A 178 23.80 13.45 13.43
N LEU A 179 24.14 12.16 13.31
CA LEU A 179 25.50 11.64 13.56
C LEU A 179 26.36 11.57 12.29
N ARG A 180 25.75 11.18 11.16
CA ARG A 180 26.38 10.91 9.86
C ARG A 180 25.48 11.40 8.71
N PRO A 181 25.29 12.72 8.54
CA PRO A 181 24.42 13.27 7.50
C PRO A 181 24.79 12.84 6.07
N ALA A 182 26.06 12.54 5.83
CA ALA A 182 26.53 12.03 4.53
C ALA A 182 25.87 10.69 4.16
N MET A 183 25.67 9.76 5.10
CA MET A 183 25.07 8.45 4.81
C MET A 183 23.64 8.60 4.27
N VAL A 184 22.83 9.41 4.95
CA VAL A 184 21.43 9.67 4.54
C VAL A 184 21.39 10.46 3.24
N LYS A 185 22.35 11.37 3.01
CA LYS A 185 22.47 12.10 1.75
C LYS A 185 22.78 11.17 0.57
N GLU A 186 23.68 10.21 0.74
CA GLU A 186 23.98 9.21 -0.31
C GLU A 186 22.74 8.35 -0.61
N LEU A 187 22.00 7.90 0.41
CA LEU A 187 20.73 7.18 0.21
C LEU A 187 19.72 8.02 -0.58
N LYS A 188 19.62 9.34 -0.33
CA LYS A 188 18.73 10.22 -1.10
C LYS A 188 19.13 10.34 -2.58
N ILE A 189 20.42 10.19 -2.89
CA ILE A 189 20.94 10.33 -4.26
C ILE A 189 20.91 9.00 -5.02
N HIS A 190 21.19 7.89 -4.34
CA HIS A 190 21.47 6.59 -4.94
C HIS A 190 20.46 5.49 -4.60
N GLY A 191 19.54 5.75 -3.65
CA GLY A 191 18.66 4.71 -3.11
C GLY A 191 19.44 3.68 -2.29
N SER A 192 18.89 2.48 -2.15
CA SER A 192 19.54 1.38 -1.42
C SER A 192 20.67 0.72 -2.22
N GLY A 193 20.77 1.02 -3.52
CA GLY A 193 21.68 0.35 -4.46
C GLY A 193 21.13 -0.96 -5.06
N LYS A 194 19.94 -1.43 -4.63
CA LYS A 194 19.30 -2.65 -5.16
C LYS A 194 18.69 -2.48 -6.56
N LEU A 195 18.28 -1.26 -6.92
CA LEU A 195 17.71 -0.98 -8.24
C LEU A 195 18.77 -1.03 -9.35
N PRO A 196 18.47 -1.56 -10.55
CA PRO A 196 19.36 -1.49 -11.70
C PRO A 196 19.74 -0.03 -12.08
N PRO A 197 20.96 0.25 -12.57
CA PRO A 197 21.37 1.61 -12.94
C PRO A 197 20.46 2.30 -13.97
N SER A 198 19.88 1.54 -14.91
CA SER A 198 18.94 2.03 -15.93
C SER A 198 17.57 2.43 -15.37
N ILE A 199 17.25 1.97 -14.15
CA ILE A 199 16.04 2.31 -13.39
C ILE A 199 16.35 3.44 -12.40
N GLN A 200 17.51 3.42 -11.73
CA GLN A 200 17.88 4.50 -10.80
C GLN A 200 17.87 5.88 -11.47
N LYS A 201 18.45 5.98 -12.69
CA LYS A 201 18.51 7.21 -13.47
C LYS A 201 18.34 6.91 -14.95
N ARG A 202 17.43 7.64 -15.60
CA ARG A 202 17.14 7.54 -17.02
C ARG A 202 17.14 8.91 -17.66
N LYS A 203 17.85 9.05 -18.78
CA LYS A 203 17.82 10.27 -19.59
C LYS A 203 17.67 9.88 -21.05
N THR A 204 16.57 10.30 -21.65
CA THR A 204 16.24 10.04 -23.05
C THR A 204 16.08 11.35 -23.81
N LYS A 205 15.63 11.27 -25.06
CA LYS A 205 15.21 12.44 -25.84
C LYS A 205 13.92 13.06 -25.28
N HIS A 206 13.03 12.25 -24.70
CA HIS A 206 11.70 12.67 -24.24
C HIS A 206 11.63 13.01 -22.75
N LEU A 207 12.45 12.40 -21.90
CA LEU A 207 12.35 12.61 -20.45
C LEU A 207 13.69 12.51 -19.71
N THR A 208 13.69 13.00 -18.48
CA THR A 208 14.63 12.61 -17.44
C THR A 208 13.86 12.02 -16.28
N ALA A 209 14.27 10.84 -15.81
CA ALA A 209 13.63 10.17 -14.71
C ALA A 209 14.65 9.61 -13.72
N SER A 210 14.21 9.44 -12.48
CA SER A 210 14.97 8.80 -11.41
C SER A 210 14.04 8.10 -10.43
N ALA A 211 14.46 6.95 -9.91
CA ALA A 211 13.76 6.22 -8.86
C ALA A 211 14.68 6.01 -7.66
N ASN A 212 14.09 6.08 -6.47
CA ASN A 212 14.75 5.87 -5.20
C ASN A 212 13.86 4.94 -4.36
N ASP A 213 14.29 3.70 -4.19
CA ASP A 213 13.62 2.67 -3.39
C ASP A 213 13.71 2.93 -1.88
N ALA A 214 14.83 3.47 -1.40
CA ALA A 214 15.01 3.82 0.02
C ALA A 214 14.01 4.88 0.53
N PHE A 215 13.52 5.75 -0.35
CA PHE A 215 12.54 6.80 -0.04
C PHE A 215 11.25 6.65 -0.87
N ALA A 216 11.01 5.48 -1.46
CA ALA A 216 9.84 5.17 -2.28
C ALA A 216 9.44 6.30 -3.24
N THR A 217 10.39 6.90 -3.97
CA THR A 217 10.15 8.10 -4.78
C THR A 217 10.51 7.86 -6.23
N ILE A 218 9.58 8.19 -7.12
CA ILE A 218 9.77 8.22 -8.57
C ILE A 218 9.63 9.67 -9.05
N ARG A 219 10.65 10.18 -9.76
CA ARG A 219 10.62 11.52 -10.36
C ARG A 219 10.70 11.37 -11.88
N ILE A 220 9.79 12.01 -12.60
CA ILE A 220 9.77 12.02 -14.06
C ILE A 220 9.58 13.46 -14.53
N THR A 221 10.51 13.97 -15.32
CA THR A 221 10.37 15.26 -16.01
C THR A 221 10.34 15.01 -17.51
N ALA A 222 9.16 15.12 -18.11
CA ALA A 222 8.94 15.02 -19.54
C ALA A 222 9.26 16.36 -20.23
N ARG A 223 9.90 16.30 -21.39
CA ARG A 223 10.26 17.48 -22.20
C ARG A 223 9.14 17.89 -23.15
N ASP A 224 8.28 16.94 -23.51
CA ASP A 224 7.09 17.12 -24.33
C ASP A 224 5.94 16.25 -23.76
N CYS A 225 4.71 16.48 -24.22
CA CYS A 225 3.53 15.66 -23.87
C CYS A 225 3.04 14.82 -25.06
N GLY A 226 3.93 14.51 -26.01
CA GLY A 226 3.64 13.65 -27.15
C GLY A 226 3.42 12.19 -26.75
N GLU A 227 2.91 11.38 -27.68
CA GLU A 227 2.68 9.94 -27.50
C GLU A 227 3.96 9.22 -27.02
N GLY A 228 5.12 9.52 -27.63
CA GLY A 228 6.40 8.91 -27.27
C GLY A 228 6.89 9.26 -25.85
N ALA A 229 6.67 10.50 -25.38
CA ALA A 229 7.04 10.87 -24.01
C ALA A 229 6.13 10.20 -22.96
N CYS A 230 4.84 10.09 -23.26
CA CYS A 230 3.89 9.37 -22.39
C CYS A 230 4.19 7.86 -22.38
N GLU A 231 4.51 7.28 -23.53
CA GLU A 231 4.94 5.89 -23.66
C GLU A 231 6.19 5.60 -22.81
N GLU A 232 7.25 6.39 -22.96
CA GLU A 232 8.49 6.19 -22.19
C GLU A 232 8.25 6.36 -20.68
N ALA A 233 7.39 7.31 -20.27
CA ALA A 233 7.05 7.50 -18.86
C ALA A 233 6.29 6.30 -18.29
N LEU A 234 5.29 5.78 -19.01
CA LEU A 234 4.52 4.60 -18.60
C LEU A 234 5.39 3.34 -18.55
N THR A 235 6.24 3.13 -19.57
CA THR A 235 7.18 2.00 -19.59
C THR A 235 8.13 2.06 -18.41
N TYR A 236 8.67 3.24 -18.09
CA TYR A 236 9.53 3.41 -16.94
C TYR A 236 8.83 3.08 -15.61
N LEU A 237 7.57 3.50 -15.45
CA LEU A 237 6.77 3.15 -14.26
C LEU A 237 6.55 1.63 -14.15
N ILE A 238 6.19 0.97 -15.25
CA ILE A 238 5.99 -0.49 -15.28
C ILE A 238 7.28 -1.22 -14.89
N GLU A 239 8.41 -0.88 -15.51
CA GLU A 239 9.70 -1.49 -15.22
C GLU A 239 10.13 -1.32 -13.76
N ILE A 240 9.76 -0.20 -13.11
CA ILE A 240 9.96 0.02 -11.67
C ILE A 240 9.10 -0.92 -10.84
N LEU A 241 7.80 -1.02 -11.14
CA LEU A 241 6.85 -1.82 -10.36
C LEU A 241 7.06 -3.34 -10.50
N GLU A 242 7.74 -3.75 -11.58
CA GLU A 242 8.23 -5.12 -11.77
C GLU A 242 9.47 -5.44 -10.92
N GLN A 243 10.15 -4.44 -10.33
CA GLN A 243 11.27 -4.70 -9.43
C GLN A 243 10.77 -5.26 -8.09
N PRO A 244 11.24 -6.45 -7.65
CA PRO A 244 10.83 -7.03 -6.37
C PRO A 244 11.14 -6.14 -5.16
N GLU A 245 12.19 -5.33 -5.26
CA GLU A 245 12.70 -4.49 -4.18
C GLU A 245 12.12 -3.06 -4.17
N PHE A 246 11.19 -2.72 -5.08
CA PHE A 246 10.57 -1.39 -5.06
C PHE A 246 9.35 -1.35 -4.11
N PRO A 247 9.24 -0.33 -3.23
CA PRO A 247 8.09 -0.17 -2.32
C PRO A 247 6.75 -0.12 -3.04
N ARG A 248 5.69 -0.61 -2.37
CA ARG A 248 4.32 -0.62 -2.89
C ARG A 248 3.57 0.68 -2.63
N SER A 249 3.80 1.31 -1.48
CA SER A 249 3.46 2.70 -1.23
C SER A 249 4.60 3.61 -1.69
N TYR A 250 4.31 4.57 -2.57
CA TYR A 250 5.36 5.43 -3.16
C TYR A 250 4.84 6.78 -3.65
N SER A 251 5.75 7.71 -3.88
CA SER A 251 5.49 9.03 -4.46
C SER A 251 5.82 9.06 -5.95
N ILE A 252 4.91 9.58 -6.79
CA ILE A 252 5.24 9.97 -8.18
C ILE A 252 5.25 11.50 -8.32
N GLU A 253 6.41 12.05 -8.61
CA GLU A 253 6.60 13.43 -9.02
C GLU A 253 6.77 13.54 -10.53
N PHE A 254 5.65 13.70 -11.24
CA PHE A 254 5.67 13.96 -12.68
C PHE A 254 5.62 15.46 -12.99
N ARG A 255 6.43 15.92 -13.95
CA ARG A 255 6.42 17.27 -14.50
C ARG A 255 6.46 17.21 -16.03
N GLY A 256 5.36 17.60 -16.67
CA GLY A 256 5.31 17.83 -18.12
C GLY A 256 5.03 19.30 -18.47
N PRO A 257 5.25 19.71 -19.73
CA PRO A 257 5.02 21.09 -20.18
C PRO A 257 3.54 21.49 -20.23
N GLU A 258 2.62 20.57 -20.54
CA GLU A 258 1.18 20.87 -20.63
C GLU A 258 0.48 20.66 -19.29
N LYS A 259 -0.07 21.73 -18.68
CA LYS A 259 -0.81 21.66 -17.41
C LYS A 259 -2.27 21.24 -17.59
N ILE A 260 -2.47 20.06 -18.18
CA ILE A 260 -3.78 19.41 -18.31
C ILE A 260 -3.98 18.40 -17.17
N TYR A 261 -5.24 18.15 -16.83
CA TYR A 261 -5.65 17.24 -15.74
C TYR A 261 -6.95 16.53 -16.16
N LEU A 262 -7.26 15.42 -15.50
CA LEU A 262 -8.49 14.68 -15.78
C LEU A 262 -9.72 15.56 -15.53
N PRO A 263 -10.78 15.45 -16.36
CA PRO A 263 -11.98 16.28 -16.27
C PRO A 263 -12.93 15.82 -15.15
N ILE A 264 -12.38 15.57 -13.95
CA ILE A 264 -13.10 15.11 -12.75
C ILE A 264 -12.96 16.20 -11.68
N PRO A 265 -14.06 16.89 -11.34
CA PRO A 265 -14.05 17.94 -10.32
C PRO A 265 -13.55 17.43 -8.97
N GLY A 266 -12.72 18.24 -8.29
CA GLY A 266 -12.21 17.93 -6.95
C GLY A 266 -10.97 17.03 -6.91
N LEU A 267 -10.47 16.52 -8.04
CA LEU A 267 -9.19 15.81 -8.05
C LEU A 267 -8.01 16.76 -7.82
N PRO A 268 -6.94 16.30 -7.14
CA PRO A 268 -5.76 17.11 -6.91
C PRO A 268 -5.02 17.41 -8.22
N ARG A 269 -4.59 18.65 -8.42
CA ARG A 269 -3.77 19.09 -9.58
C ARG A 269 -2.30 18.74 -9.37
N LYS A 270 -2.01 17.45 -9.23
CA LYS A 270 -0.67 16.89 -9.00
C LYS A 270 -0.09 16.30 -10.29
N GLY A 271 1.22 16.05 -10.29
CA GLY A 271 1.93 15.50 -11.44
C GLY A 271 1.34 14.19 -11.95
N ILE A 272 0.93 13.30 -11.05
CA ILE A 272 0.33 12.01 -11.43
C ILE A 272 -0.98 12.16 -12.21
N ASN A 273 -1.83 13.11 -11.81
CA ASN A 273 -3.05 13.45 -12.54
C ASN A 273 -2.70 14.02 -13.93
N GLN A 274 -1.69 14.89 -14.00
CA GLN A 274 -1.19 15.44 -15.25
C GLN A 274 -0.70 14.34 -16.21
N LEU A 275 0.08 13.37 -15.71
CA LEU A 275 0.60 12.26 -16.51
C LEU A 275 -0.52 11.48 -17.20
N PHE A 276 -1.52 11.04 -16.44
CA PHE A 276 -2.61 10.23 -17.00
C PHE A 276 -3.60 11.03 -17.85
N ALA A 277 -3.78 12.32 -17.56
CA ALA A 277 -4.52 13.22 -18.44
C ALA A 277 -3.83 13.43 -19.80
N CYS A 278 -2.49 13.44 -19.83
CA CYS A 278 -1.74 13.46 -21.08
C CYS A 278 -1.82 12.11 -21.81
N ALA A 279 -1.56 11.01 -21.11
CA ALA A 279 -1.44 9.69 -21.71
C ALA A 279 -2.75 9.19 -22.34
N VAL A 280 -3.90 9.45 -21.70
CA VAL A 280 -5.21 8.94 -22.15
C VAL A 280 -5.64 9.50 -23.51
N ARG A 281 -5.09 10.64 -23.94
CA ARG A 281 -5.34 11.21 -25.27
C ARG A 281 -4.83 10.32 -26.41
N TYR A 282 -4.00 9.32 -26.12
CA TYR A 282 -3.38 8.44 -27.10
C TYR A 282 -3.91 7.00 -26.94
N PRO A 283 -4.87 6.55 -27.76
CA PRO A 283 -5.51 5.23 -27.60
C PRO A 283 -4.55 4.03 -27.60
N ARG A 284 -3.41 4.13 -28.28
CA ARG A 284 -2.37 3.09 -28.30
C ARG A 284 -1.71 2.88 -26.93
N LEU A 285 -1.78 3.86 -26.03
CA LEU A 285 -1.22 3.77 -24.69
C LEU A 285 -2.19 3.17 -23.67
N HIS A 286 -3.48 3.01 -24.00
CA HIS A 286 -4.48 2.61 -23.01
C HIS A 286 -4.21 1.24 -22.40
N VAL A 287 -3.80 0.25 -23.21
CA VAL A 287 -3.42 -1.09 -22.71
C VAL A 287 -2.20 -1.01 -21.79
N ARG A 288 -1.28 -0.08 -22.04
CA ARG A 288 -0.13 0.15 -21.17
C ARG A 288 -0.51 0.84 -19.87
N MET A 289 -1.49 1.75 -19.91
CA MET A 289 -2.06 2.36 -18.70
C MET A 289 -2.78 1.31 -17.84
N GLU A 290 -3.50 0.37 -18.46
CA GLU A 290 -4.11 -0.78 -17.79
C GLU A 290 -3.05 -1.67 -17.14
N ASN A 291 -1.97 -2.00 -17.86
CA ASN A 291 -0.86 -2.77 -17.28
C ASN A 291 -0.23 -2.07 -16.07
N TYR A 292 0.00 -0.75 -16.16
CA TYR A 292 0.44 0.03 -15.00
C TYR A 292 -0.54 -0.06 -13.83
N ALA A 293 -1.84 0.10 -14.09
CA ALA A 293 -2.86 0.01 -13.05
C ALA A 293 -2.85 -1.37 -12.38
N GLY A 294 -2.81 -2.46 -13.16
CA GLY A 294 -2.75 -3.83 -12.64
C GLY A 294 -1.52 -4.13 -11.79
N LEU A 295 -0.37 -3.50 -12.09
CA LEU A 295 0.85 -3.64 -11.27
C LEU A 295 0.85 -2.74 -10.03
N ALA A 296 0.14 -1.61 -10.08
CA ALA A 296 0.15 -0.60 -9.03
C ALA A 296 -0.91 -0.82 -7.96
N MET A 297 -2.12 -1.24 -8.36
CA MET A 297 -3.26 -1.38 -7.45
C MET A 297 -3.01 -2.51 -6.44
N ARG A 298 -3.06 -2.16 -5.17
CA ARG A 298 -2.95 -3.09 -4.05
C ARG A 298 -3.62 -2.46 -2.83
N GLU A 299 -4.45 -3.26 -2.18
CA GLU A 299 -5.11 -2.90 -0.92
C GLU A 299 -4.08 -2.42 0.12
N ASP A 300 -4.47 -1.43 0.93
CA ASP A 300 -3.66 -0.79 1.99
C ASP A 300 -2.40 -0.01 1.54
N GLU A 301 -2.19 0.17 0.23
CA GLU A 301 -1.04 0.89 -0.33
C GLU A 301 -1.42 2.27 -0.88
N TRP A 302 -0.58 3.28 -0.66
CA TRP A 302 -0.94 4.68 -0.90
C TRP A 302 0.12 5.48 -1.67
N TYR A 303 -0.33 6.47 -2.44
CA TYR A 303 0.56 7.51 -2.92
C TYR A 303 1.03 8.40 -1.77
N GLN A 304 2.31 8.30 -1.40
CA GLN A 304 2.87 9.03 -0.24
C GLN A 304 2.90 10.56 -0.41
N ASN A 305 2.78 11.08 -1.63
CA ASN A 305 2.77 12.53 -1.90
C ASN A 305 1.36 13.13 -2.06
N LEU A 306 0.33 12.36 -1.71
CA LEU A 306 -1.05 12.80 -1.59
C LEU A 306 -1.46 12.72 -0.12
N ALA A 307 -1.70 13.88 0.51
CA ALA A 307 -2.05 13.97 1.92
C ALA A 307 -3.58 14.00 2.13
N ASP A 308 -4.00 13.66 3.35
CA ASP A 308 -5.34 13.85 3.90
C ASP A 308 -6.49 13.42 2.95
N GLN A 309 -7.38 14.34 2.61
CA GLN A 309 -8.58 14.17 1.77
C GLN A 309 -8.30 13.90 0.29
N ALA A 310 -7.04 13.67 -0.07
CA ALA A 310 -6.64 13.27 -1.41
C ALA A 310 -5.89 11.94 -1.41
N CYS A 311 -5.91 11.20 -0.29
CA CYS A 311 -5.36 9.85 -0.20
C CYS A 311 -5.94 8.97 -1.32
N ALA A 312 -5.05 8.28 -2.03
CA ALA A 312 -5.41 7.46 -3.17
C ALA A 312 -4.37 6.35 -3.35
N MET A 313 -4.87 5.19 -3.71
CA MET A 313 -4.07 4.02 -4.04
C MET A 313 -3.25 4.27 -5.32
N PRO A 314 -2.04 3.71 -5.43
CA PRO A 314 -1.34 3.64 -6.69
C PRO A 314 -2.21 3.01 -7.79
N GLY A 315 -2.22 3.62 -8.98
CA GLY A 315 -3.13 3.24 -10.07
C GLY A 315 -4.40 4.08 -10.22
N THR A 316 -4.91 4.74 -9.16
CA THR A 316 -6.20 5.50 -9.19
C THR A 316 -6.36 6.40 -10.42
N PHE A 317 -5.38 7.25 -10.73
CA PHE A 317 -5.48 8.18 -11.85
C PHE A 317 -5.44 7.51 -13.23
N ALA A 318 -4.80 6.34 -13.36
CA ALA A 318 -4.81 5.55 -14.59
C ALA A 318 -6.20 4.95 -14.83
N VAL A 319 -6.78 4.35 -13.79
CA VAL A 319 -8.13 3.78 -13.80
C VAL A 319 -9.16 4.84 -14.11
N PHE A 320 -9.09 6.00 -13.44
CA PHE A 320 -10.05 7.09 -13.69
C PHE A 320 -9.96 7.63 -15.12
N ALA A 321 -8.76 7.74 -15.66
CA ALA A 321 -8.57 8.15 -17.04
C ALA A 321 -9.21 7.15 -18.01
N LEU A 322 -8.92 5.85 -17.86
CA LEU A 322 -9.45 4.79 -18.71
C LEU A 322 -10.96 4.60 -18.54
N GLY A 323 -11.48 4.65 -17.32
CA GLY A 323 -12.92 4.52 -17.03
C GLY A 323 -13.76 5.60 -17.73
N LEU A 324 -13.19 6.79 -17.93
CA LEU A 324 -13.79 7.87 -18.71
C LEU A 324 -13.63 7.70 -20.23
N GLU A 325 -12.94 6.69 -20.75
CA GLU A 325 -12.87 6.41 -22.20
C GLU A 325 -14.05 5.56 -22.68
N GLY A 326 -14.55 4.63 -21.86
CA GLY A 326 -15.80 3.90 -22.14
C GLY A 326 -15.85 2.46 -21.63
N PRO A 327 -16.90 1.71 -22.03
CA PRO A 327 -17.24 0.40 -21.47
C PRO A 327 -16.13 -0.65 -21.47
N LYS A 328 -15.19 -0.54 -22.42
CA LYS A 328 -14.01 -1.41 -22.49
C LYS A 328 -13.24 -1.50 -21.17
N TRP A 329 -13.22 -0.42 -20.38
CA TRP A 329 -12.38 -0.31 -19.18
C TRP A 329 -13.18 -0.40 -17.88
N TRP A 330 -14.49 -0.61 -17.93
CA TRP A 330 -15.31 -0.58 -16.71
C TRP A 330 -15.08 -1.78 -15.81
N ARG A 331 -14.59 -2.91 -16.36
CA ARG A 331 -14.14 -4.03 -15.52
C ARG A 331 -12.96 -3.62 -14.64
N LEU A 332 -11.94 -2.95 -15.21
CA LEU A 332 -10.81 -2.41 -14.45
C LEU A 332 -11.26 -1.41 -13.39
N VAL A 333 -12.32 -0.62 -13.67
CA VAL A 333 -12.91 0.30 -12.68
C VAL A 333 -13.52 -0.48 -11.52
N CYS A 334 -14.28 -1.56 -11.79
CA CYS A 334 -14.82 -2.40 -10.72
C CYS A 334 -13.70 -3.07 -9.91
N ASP A 335 -12.70 -3.66 -10.56
CA ASP A 335 -11.55 -4.28 -9.88
C ASP A 335 -10.80 -3.28 -8.99
N TYR A 336 -10.71 -2.01 -9.42
CA TYR A 336 -10.16 -0.92 -8.62
C TYR A 336 -11.01 -0.59 -7.39
N LEU A 337 -12.34 -0.52 -7.56
CA LEU A 337 -13.27 -0.18 -6.48
C LEU A 337 -13.32 -1.31 -5.43
N ASP A 338 -13.22 -2.56 -5.86
CA ASP A 338 -13.11 -3.73 -4.96
C ASP A 338 -11.81 -3.75 -4.14
N CYS A 339 -10.77 -3.05 -4.63
CA CYS A 339 -9.47 -2.94 -3.97
C CYS A 339 -9.37 -1.66 -3.09
N CYS A 340 -10.34 -0.75 -3.19
CA CYS A 340 -10.38 0.44 -2.36
C CYS A 340 -10.84 0.09 -0.93
N ASP A 341 -10.01 0.46 0.03
CA ASP A 341 -10.39 0.51 1.45
C ASP A 341 -11.48 1.59 1.68
N ASP A 342 -12.52 1.20 2.43
CA ASP A 342 -13.75 1.96 2.65
C ASP A 342 -13.58 3.13 3.64
N GLU A 343 -12.50 3.15 4.41
CA GLU A 343 -12.21 4.17 5.41
C GLU A 343 -11.32 5.32 4.88
N HIS A 344 -10.35 5.03 4.01
CA HIS A 344 -9.26 5.97 3.71
C HIS A 344 -9.27 6.52 2.28
N SER A 345 -9.85 5.82 1.30
CA SER A 345 -9.93 6.30 -0.09
C SER A 345 -11.10 7.27 -0.27
N SER A 346 -10.85 8.48 -0.81
CA SER A 346 -11.90 9.52 -0.96
C SER A 346 -12.06 10.10 -2.38
N LEU A 347 -11.24 9.67 -3.34
CA LEU A 347 -11.28 10.22 -4.70
C LEU A 347 -12.28 9.49 -5.61
N GLN A 348 -12.66 8.26 -5.26
CA GLN A 348 -13.58 7.44 -6.04
C GLN A 348 -15.01 8.00 -6.06
N GLU A 349 -15.47 8.68 -5.00
CA GLU A 349 -16.74 9.44 -5.00
C GLU A 349 -16.79 10.43 -6.18
N LYS A 350 -15.73 11.24 -6.32
CA LYS A 350 -15.62 12.28 -7.36
C LYS A 350 -15.62 11.66 -8.75
N PHE A 351 -14.94 10.52 -8.90
CA PHE A 351 -14.93 9.77 -10.15
C PHE A 351 -16.31 9.22 -10.49
N ILE A 352 -17.01 8.56 -9.55
CA ILE A 352 -18.35 7.99 -9.76
C ILE A 352 -19.34 9.09 -10.21
N HIS A 353 -19.30 10.26 -9.58
CA HIS A 353 -20.14 11.40 -9.99
C HIS A 353 -19.83 11.84 -11.42
N ALA A 354 -18.55 11.99 -11.78
CA ALA A 354 -18.15 12.38 -13.13
C ALA A 354 -18.49 11.30 -14.17
N PHE A 355 -18.36 10.03 -13.80
CA PHE A 355 -18.65 8.86 -14.61
C PHE A 355 -20.12 8.79 -15.00
N PHE A 356 -21.03 8.81 -14.01
CA PHE A 356 -22.47 8.77 -14.28
C PHE A 356 -22.98 10.03 -14.94
N LYS A 357 -22.35 11.19 -14.70
CA LYS A 357 -22.66 12.40 -15.47
C LYS A 357 -22.33 12.26 -16.96
N LYS A 358 -21.31 11.48 -17.31
CA LYS A 358 -20.89 11.26 -18.70
C LYS A 358 -21.70 10.15 -19.39
N TYR A 359 -21.91 9.03 -18.71
CA TYR A 359 -22.48 7.83 -19.32
C TYR A 359 -23.93 7.53 -18.94
N GLY A 360 -24.45 8.20 -17.91
CA GLY A 360 -25.79 7.90 -17.39
C GLY A 360 -25.89 6.52 -16.74
N PHE A 361 -27.12 6.14 -16.41
CA PHE A 361 -27.45 4.86 -15.78
C PHE A 361 -27.90 3.88 -16.86
N THR A 362 -27.08 2.87 -17.12
CA THR A 362 -27.31 1.83 -18.13
C THR A 362 -26.99 0.48 -17.52
N ALA A 363 -27.45 -0.60 -18.14
CA ALA A 363 -27.10 -1.96 -17.69
C ALA A 363 -25.58 -2.19 -17.58
N GLN A 364 -24.79 -1.56 -18.45
CA GLN A 364 -23.33 -1.69 -18.42
C GLN A 364 -22.68 -0.79 -17.36
N SER A 365 -23.24 0.39 -17.06
CA SER A 365 -22.62 1.36 -16.14
C SER A 365 -23.01 1.14 -14.68
N LEU A 366 -24.17 0.55 -14.42
CA LEU A 366 -24.69 0.32 -13.07
C LEU A 366 -23.80 -0.56 -12.16
N PRO A 367 -23.10 -1.61 -12.65
CA PRO A 367 -22.16 -2.34 -11.80
C PRO A 367 -21.13 -1.41 -11.12
N VAL A 368 -20.66 -0.38 -11.83
CA VAL A 368 -19.71 0.62 -11.26
C VAL A 368 -20.32 1.36 -10.07
N LEU A 369 -21.64 1.58 -10.04
CA LEU A 369 -22.31 2.18 -8.89
C LEU A 369 -22.31 1.24 -7.68
N VAL A 370 -22.60 -0.05 -7.90
CA VAL A 370 -22.69 -1.05 -6.82
C VAL A 370 -21.32 -1.25 -6.18
N HIS A 371 -20.29 -1.51 -6.99
CA HIS A 371 -18.90 -1.58 -6.51
C HIS A 371 -18.48 -0.25 -5.86
N GLY A 372 -18.93 0.88 -6.42
CA GLY A 372 -18.66 2.21 -5.86
C GLY A 372 -19.23 2.41 -4.46
N VAL A 373 -20.47 1.98 -4.24
CA VAL A 373 -21.12 2.00 -2.93
C VAL A 373 -20.38 1.12 -1.92
N GLN A 374 -19.88 -0.04 -2.35
CA GLN A 374 -19.14 -0.95 -1.48
C GLN A 374 -17.72 -0.46 -1.14
N SER A 375 -17.14 0.35 -2.03
CA SER A 375 -15.76 0.86 -1.89
C SER A 375 -15.59 2.03 -0.92
N MET A 376 -16.65 2.49 -0.24
CA MET A 376 -16.55 3.58 0.75
C MET A 376 -17.76 3.63 1.67
N GLN A 377 -17.54 4.16 2.87
CA GLN A 377 -18.64 4.49 3.77
C GLN A 377 -19.37 5.76 3.30
N ASN A 378 -20.68 5.63 3.04
CA ASN A 378 -21.58 6.74 2.72
C ASN A 378 -21.20 7.54 1.45
N LEU A 379 -21.18 6.87 0.29
CA LEU A 379 -21.06 7.55 -1.01
C LEU A 379 -22.11 8.67 -1.13
N LYS A 380 -21.66 9.93 -1.29
CA LYS A 380 -22.59 11.05 -1.27
C LYS A 380 -23.48 11.08 -2.51
N PRO A 381 -24.78 11.37 -2.35
CA PRO A 381 -25.67 11.50 -3.49
C PRO A 381 -25.35 12.73 -4.34
N ALA A 382 -25.35 12.55 -5.66
CA ALA A 382 -25.28 13.63 -6.64
C ALA A 382 -26.68 14.05 -7.09
N LYS A 383 -26.96 15.36 -7.10
CA LYS A 383 -28.30 15.90 -7.43
C LYS A 383 -28.76 15.51 -8.83
N GLU A 384 -27.81 15.40 -9.76
CA GLU A 384 -28.02 15.07 -11.15
C GLU A 384 -28.50 13.63 -11.36
N PHE A 385 -28.15 12.70 -10.45
CA PHE A 385 -28.44 11.28 -10.61
C PHE A 385 -29.95 11.00 -10.72
N ARG A 386 -30.75 11.70 -9.90
CA ARG A 386 -32.22 11.63 -9.94
C ARG A 386 -32.81 11.97 -11.30
N THR A 387 -32.14 12.85 -12.06
CA THR A 387 -32.60 13.24 -13.41
C THR A 387 -32.12 12.24 -14.44
N LEU A 388 -30.87 11.78 -14.32
CA LEU A 388 -30.26 10.85 -15.27
C LEU A 388 -30.94 9.48 -15.26
N ILE A 389 -31.39 9.02 -14.09
CA ILE A 389 -32.06 7.71 -13.94
C ILE A 389 -33.56 7.75 -14.28
N ALA A 390 -34.14 8.92 -14.50
CA ALA A 390 -35.60 9.10 -14.67
C ALA A 390 -36.10 8.73 -16.08
N ASN A 391 -35.79 7.51 -16.52
CA ASN A 391 -36.26 6.92 -17.77
C ASN A 391 -36.45 5.40 -17.59
N GLU A 392 -37.17 4.79 -18.52
CA GLU A 392 -37.54 3.36 -18.45
C GLU A 392 -36.31 2.44 -18.46
N GLU A 393 -35.38 2.65 -19.40
CA GLU A 393 -34.19 1.81 -19.59
C GLU A 393 -33.31 1.78 -18.33
N SER A 394 -33.06 2.94 -17.72
CA SER A 394 -32.25 3.02 -16.50
C SER A 394 -32.92 2.36 -15.30
N LEU A 395 -34.24 2.45 -15.18
CA LEU A 395 -34.99 1.81 -14.09
C LEU A 395 -35.06 0.29 -14.26
N ASP A 396 -35.21 -0.20 -15.49
CA ASP A 396 -35.16 -1.63 -15.78
C ASP A 396 -33.78 -2.20 -15.47
N ALA A 397 -32.72 -1.51 -15.89
CA ALA A 397 -31.37 -1.93 -15.59
C ALA A 397 -31.10 -1.94 -14.07
N LEU A 398 -31.69 -1.01 -13.32
CA LEU A 398 -31.58 -0.97 -11.85
C LEU A 398 -32.35 -2.12 -11.18
N LEU A 399 -33.51 -2.50 -11.72
CA LEU A 399 -34.27 -3.68 -11.27
C LEU A 399 -33.53 -4.99 -11.55
N GLU A 400 -32.81 -5.08 -12.67
CA GLU A 400 -31.96 -6.24 -12.97
C GLU A 400 -30.84 -6.37 -11.93
N ILE A 401 -30.16 -5.26 -11.60
CA ILE A 401 -29.16 -5.25 -10.51
C ILE A 401 -29.78 -5.71 -9.19
N LYS A 402 -30.99 -5.24 -8.86
CA LYS A 402 -31.70 -5.64 -7.63
C LYS A 402 -31.93 -7.15 -7.56
N ALA A 403 -32.28 -7.77 -8.68
CA ALA A 403 -32.53 -9.20 -8.78
C ALA A 403 -31.26 -10.06 -8.62
N HIS A 404 -30.09 -9.46 -8.79
CA HIS A 404 -28.77 -10.09 -8.77
C HIS A 404 -27.83 -9.47 -7.73
N LEU A 405 -28.36 -8.87 -6.66
CA LEU A 405 -27.55 -8.21 -5.63
C LEU A 405 -26.60 -9.17 -4.91
N GLU A 406 -26.99 -10.44 -4.78
CA GLU A 406 -26.12 -11.49 -4.25
C GLU A 406 -24.79 -11.63 -4.98
N ASP A 407 -24.73 -11.34 -6.29
CA ASP A 407 -23.53 -11.49 -7.11
C ASP A 407 -22.45 -10.44 -6.76
N TYR A 408 -22.83 -9.40 -6.02
CA TYR A 408 -21.95 -8.32 -5.58
C TYR A 408 -21.48 -8.49 -4.12
N LEU A 409 -21.98 -9.49 -3.40
CA LEU A 409 -21.61 -9.73 -2.01
C LEU A 409 -20.64 -10.91 -1.88
N PRO A 410 -19.75 -10.91 -0.87
CA PRO A 410 -19.01 -12.11 -0.50
C PRO A 410 -19.98 -13.28 -0.20
N GLU A 411 -19.51 -14.52 -0.32
CA GLU A 411 -20.34 -15.73 -0.18
C GLU A 411 -21.16 -15.74 1.14
N GLU A 412 -20.56 -15.29 2.24
CA GLU A 412 -21.22 -15.15 3.54
C GLU A 412 -22.37 -14.13 3.52
N GLY A 413 -22.20 -13.01 2.81
CA GLY A 413 -23.19 -11.94 2.67
C GLY A 413 -24.25 -12.22 1.61
N ALA A 414 -23.92 -12.98 0.55
CA ALA A 414 -24.85 -13.31 -0.54
C ALA A 414 -26.11 -14.04 -0.04
N HIS A 415 -25.97 -14.87 0.98
CA HIS A 415 -27.09 -15.59 1.61
C HIS A 415 -27.76 -14.80 2.75
N ASP A 416 -27.21 -13.66 3.16
CA ASP A 416 -27.81 -12.80 4.19
C ASP A 416 -28.77 -11.78 3.55
N LEU A 417 -30.05 -11.88 3.92
CA LEU A 417 -31.07 -10.91 3.51
C LEU A 417 -30.74 -9.50 4.00
N ARG A 418 -30.17 -9.35 5.20
CA ARG A 418 -29.84 -8.03 5.76
C ARG A 418 -28.71 -7.34 4.99
N ALA A 419 -27.70 -8.10 4.57
CA ALA A 419 -26.60 -7.58 3.77
C ALA A 419 -27.11 -7.06 2.41
N ARG A 420 -27.98 -7.82 1.74
CA ARG A 420 -28.61 -7.41 0.48
C ARG A 420 -29.51 -6.18 0.64
N ASP A 421 -30.34 -6.16 1.67
CA ASP A 421 -31.22 -5.02 1.97
C ASP A 421 -30.39 -3.76 2.26
N TYR A 422 -29.29 -3.90 3.00
CA TYR A 422 -28.39 -2.78 3.31
C TYR A 422 -27.70 -2.24 2.04
N LEU A 423 -27.10 -3.12 1.22
CA LEU A 423 -26.49 -2.71 -0.06
C LEU A 423 -27.51 -2.00 -0.96
N TRP A 424 -28.73 -2.53 -1.05
CA TRP A 424 -29.79 -1.90 -1.83
C TRP A 424 -30.15 -0.51 -1.30
N GLN A 425 -30.27 -0.35 0.02
CA GLN A 425 -30.54 0.95 0.63
C GLN A 425 -29.44 1.97 0.31
N GLU A 426 -28.17 1.57 0.34
CA GLU A 426 -27.05 2.46 -0.02
C GLU A 426 -27.03 2.83 -1.50
N VAL A 427 -27.38 1.90 -2.40
CA VAL A 427 -27.58 2.19 -3.84
C VAL A 427 -28.69 3.21 -4.03
N LEU A 428 -29.85 3.00 -3.39
CA LEU A 428 -30.99 3.94 -3.46
C LEU A 428 -30.61 5.30 -2.85
N TRP A 429 -29.90 5.32 -1.73
CA TRP A 429 -29.40 6.52 -1.08
C TRP A 429 -28.43 7.28 -1.99
N THR A 430 -27.53 6.60 -2.70
CA THR A 430 -26.60 7.28 -3.62
C THR A 430 -27.35 7.99 -4.76
N ILE A 431 -28.43 7.40 -5.27
CA ILE A 431 -29.20 7.98 -6.38
C ILE A 431 -30.15 9.08 -5.91
N TRP A 432 -30.90 8.83 -4.84
CA TRP A 432 -32.00 9.70 -4.40
C TRP A 432 -31.75 10.41 -3.07
N GLY A 433 -30.65 10.15 -2.37
CA GLY A 433 -30.34 10.70 -1.04
C GLY A 433 -31.51 10.53 -0.07
N GLN A 434 -31.77 11.54 0.76
CA GLN A 434 -32.92 11.57 1.68
C GLN A 434 -34.30 11.30 1.02
N ALA A 435 -34.43 11.42 -0.31
CA ALA A 435 -35.68 11.10 -0.99
C ALA A 435 -35.93 9.59 -1.15
N SER A 436 -34.91 8.72 -0.98
CA SER A 436 -35.07 7.26 -0.96
C SER A 436 -35.69 6.73 0.35
N GLU A 437 -35.56 7.49 1.44
CA GLU A 437 -36.10 7.12 2.75
C GLU A 437 -37.63 6.87 2.72
N ASN A 438 -38.12 6.09 3.68
CA ASN A 438 -39.55 5.74 3.80
C ASN A 438 -40.10 5.10 2.51
N GLY A 439 -39.32 4.19 1.89
CA GLY A 439 -39.70 3.48 0.67
C GLY A 439 -39.87 4.40 -0.54
N GLY A 440 -39.10 5.49 -0.63
CA GLY A 440 -39.12 6.38 -1.80
C GLY A 440 -40.44 7.09 -2.05
N GLY A 441 -41.35 7.19 -1.06
CA GLY A 441 -42.72 7.67 -1.26
C GLY A 441 -42.80 9.06 -1.91
N LYS A 442 -41.83 9.95 -1.63
CA LYS A 442 -41.71 11.26 -2.29
C LYS A 442 -41.37 11.11 -3.77
N VAL A 443 -40.40 10.25 -4.11
CA VAL A 443 -39.95 9.98 -5.48
C VAL A 443 -41.10 9.39 -6.31
N ILE A 444 -41.76 8.35 -5.80
CA ILE A 444 -42.90 7.69 -6.46
C ILE A 444 -44.06 8.66 -6.70
N LYS A 445 -44.35 9.55 -5.75
CA LYS A 445 -45.42 10.54 -5.89
C LYS A 445 -45.12 11.57 -6.99
N SER A 446 -43.86 11.96 -7.14
CA SER A 446 -43.40 12.90 -8.18
C SER A 446 -43.11 12.27 -9.54
N ALA A 447 -43.06 10.94 -9.63
CA ALA A 447 -42.72 10.24 -10.87
C ALA A 447 -43.77 10.46 -11.97
N PRO A 448 -43.36 10.51 -13.26
CA PRO A 448 -44.28 10.44 -14.39
C PRO A 448 -45.18 9.22 -14.31
N LYS A 449 -46.41 9.31 -14.83
CA LYS A 449 -47.41 8.25 -14.70
C LYS A 449 -46.91 6.94 -15.31
N GLU A 450 -46.15 7.04 -16.39
CA GLU A 450 -45.59 5.95 -17.18
C GLU A 450 -44.48 5.20 -16.44
N LEU A 451 -43.74 5.88 -15.55
CA LEU A 451 -42.62 5.29 -14.80
C LEU A 451 -43.01 4.87 -13.38
N LYS A 452 -44.20 5.24 -12.92
CA LYS A 452 -44.62 5.11 -11.52
C LYS A 452 -44.59 3.66 -11.02
N GLU A 453 -44.97 2.72 -11.87
CA GLU A 453 -44.92 1.28 -11.56
C GLU A 453 -43.48 0.80 -11.37
N LYS A 454 -42.53 1.21 -12.22
CA LYS A 454 -41.11 0.84 -12.07
C LYS A 454 -40.51 1.44 -10.81
N TYR A 455 -40.81 2.69 -10.50
CA TYR A 455 -40.40 3.28 -9.23
C TYR A 455 -40.96 2.51 -8.02
N GLN A 456 -42.21 2.03 -8.08
CA GLN A 456 -42.76 1.18 -7.02
C GLN A 456 -41.98 -0.14 -6.88
N GLN A 457 -41.59 -0.78 -7.97
CA GLN A 457 -40.79 -2.01 -7.94
C GLN A 457 -39.37 -1.78 -7.40
N VAL A 458 -38.75 -0.64 -7.74
CA VAL A 458 -37.41 -0.26 -7.25
C VAL A 458 -37.42 -0.11 -5.73
N PHE A 459 -38.42 0.59 -5.19
CA PHE A 459 -38.51 0.89 -3.75
C PHE A 459 -39.26 -0.14 -2.89
N ALA A 460 -39.91 -1.14 -3.50
CA ALA A 460 -40.52 -2.27 -2.79
C ALA A 460 -39.46 -3.14 -2.11
#